data_AF-A0A358MHI9-F1
#
_entry.id   AF-A0A358MHI9-F1
#
_cell.length_a   1.000
_cell.length_b   1.000
_cell.length_c   1.000
_cell.angle_alpha   90.00
_cell.angle_beta   90.00
_cell.angle_gamma   90.00
#
_symmetry.space_group_name_H-M   'P 1'
#
loop_
_entity.id
_entity.type
_entity.pdbx_description
1 polymer ?
#
loop_
_entity_poly.entity_id
_entity_poly.type
_entity_poly.pdbx_seq_one_letter_code
_entity_poly.pdbx_strand_id
1 'polypeptide(L)'
;HARLFLLFGVAEDHDSNPIKMGLGKLKERGARIVGVNPVRTGYNAIADDWFSITPGSDGLLVLSLVHLLLKAGKIDLDFLARFTNAPVLLDSDPASANHGLFLRDPEGRPLVIDRRTGKPAPWDGEGVEPDLSATHRTAGVTHRPVFHALVERYLSDDYAPEAVADRTGISAARIRALAAEIARTAFEEAVTLDREWTDFR
;
A
#
# COMPACT_ATOMS: atom_id res chain seq x y z
N HIS A 1 1.71 -18.61 5.74
CA HIS A 1 3.10 -18.37 6.16
C HIS A 1 3.29 -16.93 6.68
N ALA A 2 2.28 -16.31 7.29
CA ALA A 2 2.39 -14.91 7.73
C ALA A 2 3.13 -14.81 9.08
N ARG A 3 3.90 -13.74 9.28
CA ARG A 3 4.52 -13.35 10.56
C ARG A 3 3.66 -12.33 11.32
N LEU A 4 3.09 -11.37 10.61
CA LEU A 4 2.08 -10.41 11.08
C LEU A 4 0.81 -10.58 10.25
N PHE A 5 -0.34 -10.62 10.91
CA PHE A 5 -1.64 -10.72 10.27
C PHE A 5 -2.57 -9.63 10.80
N LEU A 6 -2.95 -8.70 9.94
CA LEU A 6 -3.90 -7.62 10.26
C LEU A 6 -5.30 -8.03 9.79
N LEU A 7 -6.24 -8.14 10.73
CA LEU A 7 -7.61 -8.52 10.46
C LEU A 7 -8.49 -7.26 10.47
N PHE A 8 -8.76 -6.69 9.30
CA PHE A 8 -9.61 -5.50 9.13
C PHE A 8 -11.06 -5.86 8.88
N GLY A 9 -11.97 -5.37 9.74
CA GLY A 9 -13.41 -5.33 9.45
C GLY A 9 -14.07 -6.69 9.17
N VAL A 10 -13.46 -7.80 9.56
CA VAL A 10 -14.02 -9.14 9.33
C VAL A 10 -15.22 -9.35 10.25
N ALA A 11 -16.36 -9.68 9.63
CA ALA A 11 -17.62 -9.89 10.30
C ALA A 11 -17.50 -10.95 11.42
N GLU A 12 -18.28 -10.72 12.47
CA GLU A 12 -18.28 -11.56 13.65
C GLU A 12 -18.72 -13.00 13.35
N ASP A 13 -18.22 -13.86 14.21
CA ASP A 13 -18.31 -15.31 14.22
C ASP A 13 -19.65 -15.88 13.74
N HIS A 14 -19.62 -16.60 12.62
CA HIS A 14 -20.61 -17.64 12.32
C HIS A 14 -20.00 -18.97 12.72
N ASP A 15 -20.72 -19.71 13.58
CA ASP A 15 -20.28 -21.00 14.10
C ASP A 15 -19.81 -21.90 12.96
N SER A 16 -18.51 -22.27 12.96
CA SER A 16 -17.81 -23.16 12.01
C SER A 16 -17.07 -22.51 10.82
N ASN A 17 -16.41 -21.35 10.96
CA ASN A 17 -15.64 -20.76 9.85
C ASN A 17 -14.19 -21.30 9.73
N PRO A 18 -13.72 -21.75 8.53
CA PRO A 18 -12.32 -22.05 8.23
C PRO A 18 -11.29 -21.00 8.68
N ILE A 19 -11.69 -19.73 8.81
CA ILE A 19 -10.83 -18.65 9.31
C ILE A 19 -10.36 -18.93 10.74
N LYS A 20 -11.21 -19.45 11.64
CA LYS A 20 -10.78 -19.79 13.01
C LYS A 20 -9.64 -20.79 13.03
N MET A 21 -9.77 -21.86 12.24
CA MET A 21 -8.72 -22.87 12.08
C MET A 21 -7.45 -22.28 11.47
N GLY A 22 -7.60 -21.38 10.49
CA GLY A 22 -6.47 -20.66 9.89
C GLY A 22 -5.72 -19.79 10.89
N LEU A 23 -6.44 -19.00 11.69
CA LEU A 23 -5.86 -18.18 12.76
C LEU A 23 -5.17 -19.05 13.82
N GLY A 24 -5.79 -20.16 14.24
CA GLY A 24 -5.17 -21.13 15.15
C GLY A 24 -3.83 -21.64 14.62
N LYS A 25 -3.79 -22.10 13.36
CA LYS A 25 -2.55 -22.53 12.69
C LYS A 25 -1.52 -21.42 12.54
N LEU A 26 -1.94 -20.16 12.39
CA LEU A 26 -1.02 -19.02 12.38
C LEU A 26 -0.42 -18.77 13.76
N LYS A 27 -1.23 -18.83 14.83
CA LYS A 27 -0.74 -18.70 16.21
C LYS A 27 0.23 -19.81 16.59
N GLU A 28 -0.06 -21.06 16.21
CA GLU A 28 0.85 -22.20 16.41
C GLU A 28 2.22 -21.98 15.74
N ARG A 29 2.27 -21.22 14.66
CA ARG A 29 3.50 -20.84 13.94
C ARG A 29 4.15 -19.57 14.47
N GLY A 30 3.61 -18.99 15.54
CA GLY A 30 4.11 -17.76 16.18
C GLY A 30 3.77 -16.48 15.41
N ALA A 31 2.77 -16.49 14.52
CA ALA A 31 2.33 -15.26 13.87
C ALA A 31 1.61 -14.35 14.87
N ARG A 32 1.90 -13.05 14.82
CA ARG A 32 1.18 -12.04 15.58
C ARG A 32 -0.07 -11.61 14.84
N ILE A 33 -1.20 -11.58 15.54
CA ILE A 33 -2.51 -11.21 14.99
C ILE A 33 -2.97 -9.91 15.62
N VAL A 34 -3.27 -8.90 14.79
CA VAL A 34 -3.87 -7.63 15.21
C VAL A 34 -5.25 -7.51 14.60
N GLY A 35 -6.26 -7.39 15.46
CA GLY A 35 -7.63 -7.12 15.05
C GLY A 35 -7.92 -5.63 14.93
N VAL A 36 -8.45 -5.17 13.81
CA VAL A 36 -8.94 -3.79 13.62
C VAL A 36 -10.45 -3.86 13.41
N ASN A 37 -11.18 -3.54 14.47
CA ASN A 37 -12.64 -3.67 14.49
C ASN A 37 -13.22 -2.82 15.63
N PRO A 38 -14.39 -2.15 15.43
CA PRO A 38 -15.05 -1.43 16.52
C PRO A 38 -15.46 -2.33 17.71
N VAL A 39 -15.61 -3.64 17.50
CA VAL A 39 -16.05 -4.61 18.50
C VAL A 39 -14.99 -5.70 18.73
N ARG A 40 -14.77 -6.09 19.99
CA ARG A 40 -13.73 -7.06 20.40
C ARG A 40 -14.22 -8.53 20.45
N THR A 41 -15.37 -8.85 19.88
CA THR A 41 -15.92 -10.22 19.89
C THR A 41 -15.38 -11.05 18.73
N GLY A 42 -15.72 -12.34 18.70
CA GLY A 42 -15.34 -13.28 17.64
C GLY A 42 -13.83 -13.43 17.50
N TYR A 43 -13.31 -13.21 16.29
CA TYR A 43 -11.88 -13.33 15.97
C TYR A 43 -10.99 -12.35 16.75
N ASN A 44 -11.52 -11.17 17.09
CA ASN A 44 -10.75 -10.16 17.83
C ASN A 44 -10.51 -10.55 19.29
N ALA A 45 -11.31 -11.47 19.85
CA ALA A 45 -11.12 -11.97 21.20
C ALA A 45 -9.85 -12.83 21.34
N ILE A 46 -9.41 -13.47 20.26
CA ILE A 46 -8.22 -14.32 20.22
C ILE A 46 -7.00 -13.64 19.59
N ALA A 47 -7.14 -12.40 19.11
CA ALA A 47 -6.05 -11.60 18.58
C ALA A 47 -5.06 -11.22 19.70
N ASP A 48 -3.79 -11.04 19.34
CA ASP A 48 -2.75 -10.65 20.30
C ASP A 48 -2.82 -9.16 20.63
N ASP A 49 -3.37 -8.35 19.72
CA ASP A 49 -3.76 -6.97 19.97
C ASP A 49 -5.08 -6.62 19.26
N TRP A 50 -5.78 -5.62 19.77
CA TRP A 50 -7.03 -5.12 19.22
C TRP A 50 -7.07 -3.60 19.16
N PHE A 51 -7.36 -3.09 17.97
CA PHE A 51 -7.54 -1.69 17.64
C PHE A 51 -9.05 -1.44 17.56
N SER A 52 -9.59 -0.84 18.63
CA SER A 52 -10.98 -0.39 18.73
C SER A 52 -11.21 0.83 17.84
N ILE A 53 -11.26 0.61 16.54
CA ILE A 53 -11.36 1.66 15.53
C ILE A 53 -12.75 2.32 15.57
N THR A 54 -12.81 3.64 15.40
CA THR A 54 -14.07 4.35 15.15
C THR A 54 -14.67 3.86 13.82
N PRO A 55 -15.95 3.45 13.77
CA PRO A 55 -16.56 2.94 12.54
C PRO A 55 -16.36 3.86 11.32
N GLY A 56 -15.91 3.28 10.20
CA GLY A 56 -15.70 4.01 8.94
C GLY A 56 -14.41 4.82 8.86
N SER A 57 -13.52 4.72 9.85
CA SER A 57 -12.24 5.44 9.88
C SER A 57 -11.02 4.58 9.50
N ASP A 58 -11.23 3.32 9.10
CA ASP A 58 -10.19 2.36 8.73
C ASP A 58 -9.28 2.88 7.62
N GLY A 59 -9.86 3.51 6.60
CA GLY A 59 -9.10 4.13 5.51
C GLY A 59 -8.15 5.22 6.01
N LEU A 60 -8.56 6.00 7.02
CA LEU A 60 -7.70 7.03 7.61
C LEU A 60 -6.55 6.41 8.43
N LEU A 61 -6.80 5.32 9.16
CA LEU A 61 -5.74 4.56 9.81
C LEU A 61 -4.73 4.03 8.79
N VAL A 62 -5.20 3.41 7.70
CA VAL A 62 -4.35 2.89 6.63
C VAL A 62 -3.51 4.00 6.00
N LEU A 63 -4.10 5.15 5.69
CA LEU A 63 -3.36 6.28 5.13
C LEU A 63 -2.32 6.85 6.09
N SER A 64 -2.57 6.81 7.41
CA SER A 64 -1.58 7.19 8.41
C SER A 64 -0.43 6.19 8.52
N LEU A 65 -0.71 4.88 8.39
CA LEU A 65 0.33 3.86 8.28
C LEU A 65 1.18 4.08 7.01
N VAL A 66 0.54 4.37 5.87
CA VAL A 66 1.23 4.73 4.62
C VAL A 66 2.11 5.95 4.81
N HIS A 67 1.60 7.04 5.41
CA HIS A 67 2.38 8.24 5.73
C HIS A 67 3.66 7.92 6.50
N LEU A 68 3.56 7.09 7.55
CA LEU A 68 4.72 6.70 8.35
C LEU A 68 5.72 5.82 7.57
N LEU A 69 5.23 4.87 6.78
CA LEU A 69 6.09 4.01 5.95
C LEU A 69 6.80 4.82 4.85
N LEU A 70 6.11 5.78 4.24
CA LEU A 70 6.70 6.73 3.30
C LEU A 70 7.79 7.56 3.98
N LYS A 71 7.50 8.16 5.14
CA LYS A 71 8.44 8.98 5.90
C LYS A 71 9.68 8.21 6.37
N ALA A 72 9.52 6.92 6.67
CA ALA A 72 10.61 6.03 7.05
C ALA A 72 11.40 5.45 5.86
N GLY A 73 10.97 5.70 4.61
CA GLY A 73 11.56 5.09 3.42
C GLY A 73 11.38 3.57 3.36
N LYS A 74 10.39 3.02 4.08
CA LYS A 74 10.10 1.58 4.16
C LYS A 74 9.07 1.20 3.11
N ILE A 75 9.48 1.31 1.85
CA ILE A 75 8.65 1.08 0.66
C ILE A 75 9.39 0.10 -0.26
N ASP A 76 8.68 -0.89 -0.78
CA ASP A 76 9.22 -1.79 -1.81
C ASP A 76 9.06 -1.14 -3.20
N LEU A 77 10.08 -0.39 -3.60
CA LEU A 77 10.07 0.35 -4.87
C LEU A 77 10.15 -0.59 -6.09
N ASP A 78 10.80 -1.75 -5.98
CA ASP A 78 10.84 -2.73 -7.08
C ASP A 78 9.44 -3.29 -7.31
N PHE A 79 8.76 -3.65 -6.22
CA PHE A 79 7.39 -4.13 -6.30
C PHE A 79 6.45 -3.09 -6.92
N LEU A 80 6.51 -1.84 -6.44
CA LEU A 80 5.68 -0.77 -6.98
C LEU A 80 5.95 -0.49 -8.46
N ALA A 81 7.21 -0.46 -8.88
CA ALA A 81 7.59 -0.21 -10.26
C ALA A 81 7.07 -1.32 -11.20
N ARG A 82 7.15 -2.57 -10.76
CA ARG A 82 6.85 -3.72 -11.63
C ARG A 82 5.37 -4.07 -11.62
N PHE A 83 4.75 -4.08 -10.45
CA PHE A 83 3.47 -4.77 -10.23
C PHE A 83 2.27 -3.83 -10.04
N THR A 84 2.48 -2.52 -10.16
CA THR A 84 1.41 -1.52 -9.94
C THR A 84 1.42 -0.46 -11.03
N ASN A 85 0.47 0.48 -10.95
CA ASN A 85 0.42 1.67 -11.79
C ASN A 85 1.29 2.82 -11.26
N ALA A 86 2.03 2.64 -10.15
CA ALA A 86 2.89 3.66 -9.57
C ALA A 86 3.86 4.33 -10.58
N PRO A 87 4.47 3.63 -11.56
CA PRO A 87 5.38 4.29 -12.52
C PRO A 87 4.66 4.96 -13.70
N VAL A 88 3.34 4.74 -13.86
CA VAL A 88 2.59 5.28 -15.00
C VAL A 88 2.56 6.81 -14.93
N LEU A 89 2.91 7.45 -16.03
CA LEU A 89 2.91 8.91 -16.15
C LEU A 89 1.48 9.45 -16.12
N LEU A 90 1.28 10.56 -15.43
CA LEU A 90 0.03 11.32 -15.44
C LEU A 90 0.11 12.46 -16.46
N ASP A 91 -0.98 12.68 -17.17
CA ASP A 91 -1.16 13.91 -17.95
C ASP A 91 -1.21 15.10 -16.98
N SER A 92 -0.18 15.93 -17.04
CA SER A 92 0.03 17.05 -16.13
C SER A 92 -0.28 18.39 -16.82
N ASP A 93 -0.83 18.38 -18.03
CA ASP A 93 -1.25 19.58 -18.74
C ASP A 93 -2.61 20.05 -18.18
N PRO A 94 -2.71 21.23 -17.53
CA PRO A 94 -3.97 21.73 -17.01
C PRO A 94 -5.00 22.05 -18.10
N ALA A 95 -4.57 22.24 -19.35
CA ALA A 95 -5.46 22.48 -20.49
C ALA A 95 -5.98 21.19 -21.13
N SER A 96 -5.40 20.03 -20.80
CA SER A 96 -5.82 18.74 -21.34
C SER A 96 -7.15 18.29 -20.71
N ALA A 97 -8.05 17.76 -21.54
CA ALA A 97 -9.26 17.09 -21.07
C ALA A 97 -8.94 15.83 -20.22
N ASN A 98 -7.71 15.30 -20.34
CA ASN A 98 -7.23 14.15 -19.59
C ASN A 98 -6.36 14.54 -18.38
N HIS A 99 -6.35 15.82 -17.97
CA HIS A 99 -5.56 16.27 -16.83
C HIS A 99 -5.77 15.38 -15.59
N GLY A 100 -4.68 14.84 -15.04
CA GLY A 100 -4.69 13.93 -13.90
C GLY A 100 -4.99 12.46 -14.23
N LEU A 101 -5.29 12.12 -15.48
CA LEU A 101 -5.42 10.73 -15.95
C LEU A 101 -4.07 10.20 -16.46
N PHE A 102 -4.00 8.92 -16.79
CA PHE A 102 -2.79 8.34 -17.37
C PHE A 102 -2.46 8.97 -18.72
N LEU A 103 -1.20 9.38 -18.86
CA LEU A 103 -0.62 9.68 -20.16
C LEU A 103 -0.55 8.37 -20.96
N ARG A 104 -1.07 8.42 -22.19
CA ARG A 104 -1.21 7.24 -23.05
C ARG A 104 -0.56 7.49 -24.41
N ASP A 105 -0.14 6.41 -25.05
CA ASP A 105 0.27 6.42 -26.44
C ASP A 105 -0.94 6.49 -27.40
N PRO A 106 -0.73 6.62 -28.73
CA PRO A 106 -1.83 6.66 -29.70
C PRO A 106 -2.72 5.40 -29.70
N GLU A 107 -2.19 4.25 -29.27
CA GLU A 107 -2.92 3.00 -29.12
C GLU A 107 -3.71 2.92 -27.79
N GLY A 108 -3.60 3.94 -26.94
CA GLY A 108 -4.30 4.04 -25.66
C GLY A 108 -3.60 3.31 -24.52
N ARG A 109 -2.36 2.82 -24.68
CA ARG A 109 -1.61 2.14 -23.62
C ARG A 109 -0.99 3.16 -22.65
N PRO A 110 -1.03 2.92 -21.33
CA PRO A 110 -0.39 3.80 -20.35
C PRO A 110 1.13 3.86 -20.56
N LEU A 111 1.70 5.05 -20.45
CA LEU A 111 3.13 5.28 -20.64
C LEU A 111 3.89 5.31 -19.31
N VAL A 112 5.09 4.75 -19.32
CA VAL A 112 6.13 4.90 -18.28
C VAL A 112 7.41 5.46 -18.91
N ILE A 113 8.39 5.84 -18.11
CA ILE A 113 9.78 5.95 -18.58
C ILE A 113 10.48 4.62 -18.33
N ASP A 114 11.06 4.04 -19.38
CA ASP A 114 11.93 2.87 -19.25
C ASP A 114 13.32 3.31 -18.78
N ARG A 115 13.73 2.84 -17.60
CA ARG A 115 15.01 3.13 -16.95
C ARG A 115 16.21 2.76 -17.83
N ARG A 116 16.08 1.73 -18.68
CA ARG A 116 17.17 1.26 -19.54
C ARG A 116 17.47 2.23 -20.67
N THR A 117 16.44 2.87 -21.22
CA THR A 117 16.54 3.72 -22.41
C THR A 117 16.39 5.20 -22.11
N GLY A 118 15.83 5.56 -20.95
CA GLY A 118 15.48 6.93 -20.57
C GLY A 118 14.33 7.51 -21.40
N LYS A 119 13.55 6.65 -22.08
CA LYS A 119 12.51 7.07 -23.04
C LYS A 119 11.12 6.60 -22.59
N PRO A 120 10.05 7.30 -23.03
CA PRO A 120 8.70 6.79 -22.88
C PRO A 120 8.55 5.42 -23.54
N ALA A 121 7.90 4.49 -22.85
CA ALA A 121 7.54 3.19 -23.34
C ALA A 121 6.14 2.79 -22.81
N PRO A 122 5.39 1.93 -23.52
CA PRO A 122 4.17 1.34 -22.98
C PRO A 122 4.49 0.59 -21.68
N TRP A 123 3.63 0.70 -20.68
CA TRP A 123 3.82 0.02 -19.39
C TRP A 123 4.05 -1.49 -19.62
N ASP A 124 3.34 -2.13 -20.57
CA ASP A 124 3.40 -3.57 -20.94
C ASP A 124 4.42 -3.90 -22.04
N GLY A 125 5.28 -2.96 -22.40
CA GLY A 125 6.32 -3.24 -23.38
C GLY A 125 7.23 -4.38 -22.93
N GLU A 126 7.57 -5.28 -23.85
CA GLU A 126 8.54 -6.35 -23.61
C GLU A 126 9.89 -5.77 -23.16
N GLY A 127 10.40 -6.24 -22.02
CA GLY A 127 11.68 -5.80 -21.46
C GLY A 127 11.71 -4.37 -20.89
N VAL A 128 10.56 -3.70 -20.75
CA VAL A 128 10.46 -2.37 -20.13
C VAL A 128 10.73 -2.46 -18.63
N GLU A 129 11.63 -1.61 -18.13
CA GLU A 129 11.91 -1.46 -16.69
C GLU A 129 11.43 -0.09 -16.20
N PRO A 130 10.22 0.03 -15.61
CA PRO A 130 9.67 1.33 -15.27
C PRO A 130 10.49 2.08 -14.19
N ASP A 131 10.72 3.37 -14.41
CA ASP A 131 11.41 4.26 -13.46
C ASP A 131 10.39 5.11 -12.66
N LEU A 132 10.31 4.85 -11.35
CA LEU A 132 9.41 5.57 -10.43
C LEU A 132 9.82 7.01 -10.16
N SER A 133 11.08 7.38 -10.45
CA SER A 133 11.65 8.71 -10.17
C SER A 133 11.69 9.62 -11.40
N ALA A 134 11.50 9.03 -12.58
CA ALA A 134 11.62 9.74 -13.84
C ALA A 134 10.49 10.75 -14.06
N THR A 135 10.76 11.73 -14.90
CA THR A 135 9.75 12.67 -15.41
C THR A 135 9.85 12.76 -16.91
N HIS A 136 8.74 13.10 -17.57
CA HIS A 136 8.70 13.24 -19.02
C HIS A 136 8.28 14.64 -19.39
N ARG A 137 9.17 15.41 -20.03
CA ARG A 137 8.83 16.75 -20.52
C ARG A 137 8.53 16.71 -22.02
N THR A 138 7.33 17.15 -22.40
CA THR A 138 6.90 17.27 -23.79
C THR A 138 5.98 18.48 -23.94
N ALA A 139 6.03 19.17 -25.09
CA ALA A 139 5.23 20.36 -25.37
C ALA A 139 5.24 21.43 -24.25
N GLY A 140 6.35 21.55 -23.51
CA GLY A 140 6.48 22.49 -22.39
C GLY A 140 5.94 22.01 -21.04
N VAL A 141 5.17 20.92 -21.01
CA VAL A 141 4.57 20.32 -19.81
C VAL A 141 5.48 19.21 -19.26
N THR A 142 5.58 19.10 -17.93
CA THR A 142 6.32 18.02 -17.26
C THR A 142 5.34 17.02 -16.65
N HIS A 143 5.26 15.85 -17.25
CA HIS A 143 4.46 14.71 -16.79
C HIS A 143 5.24 13.93 -15.73
N ARG A 144 4.53 13.50 -14.68
CA ARG A 144 5.11 12.80 -13.52
C ARG A 144 4.39 11.47 -13.25
N PRO A 145 5.08 10.46 -12.72
CA PRO A 145 4.47 9.19 -12.35
C PRO A 145 3.38 9.35 -11.28
N VAL A 146 2.43 8.42 -11.25
CA VAL A 146 1.44 8.27 -10.16
C VAL A 146 2.13 8.26 -8.79
N PHE A 147 3.30 7.63 -8.68
CA PHE A 147 4.08 7.56 -7.45
C PHE A 147 4.43 8.94 -6.89
N HIS A 148 4.74 9.93 -7.74
CA HIS A 148 5.03 11.29 -7.28
C HIS A 148 3.79 11.91 -6.62
N ALA A 149 2.62 11.76 -7.25
CA ALA A 149 1.35 12.26 -6.70
C ALA A 149 0.98 11.55 -5.39
N LEU A 150 1.22 10.24 -5.30
CA LEU A 150 1.02 9.45 -4.08
C LEU A 150 1.89 9.99 -2.93
N VAL A 151 3.20 10.15 -3.18
CA VAL A 151 4.15 10.64 -2.18
C VAL A 151 3.79 12.06 -1.75
N GLU A 152 3.54 12.97 -2.70
CA GLU A 152 3.15 14.35 -2.41
C GLU A 152 1.87 14.43 -1.57
N ARG A 153 0.85 13.62 -1.92
CA ARG A 153 -0.42 13.63 -1.20
C ARG A 153 -0.29 13.08 0.22
N TYR A 154 0.37 11.93 0.39
CA TYR A 154 0.31 11.17 1.64
C TYR A 154 1.50 11.42 2.58
N LEU A 155 2.54 12.15 2.13
CA LEU A 155 3.50 12.75 3.06
C LEU A 155 2.93 13.95 3.83
N SER A 156 1.75 14.46 3.46
CA SER A 156 1.06 15.53 4.21
C SER A 156 0.91 15.17 5.69
N ASP A 157 1.14 16.15 6.56
CA ASP A 157 0.91 16.03 8.01
C ASP A 157 -0.57 15.84 8.36
N ASP A 158 -1.50 16.03 7.41
CA ASP A 158 -2.91 15.64 7.55
C ASP A 158 -3.09 14.14 7.88
N TYR A 159 -2.10 13.33 7.50
CA TYR A 159 -2.06 11.89 7.75
C TYR A 159 -1.10 11.51 8.89
N ALA A 160 -0.50 12.49 9.56
CA ALA A 160 0.32 12.23 10.74
C ALA A 160 -0.53 11.55 11.83
N PRO A 161 0.04 10.64 12.64
CA PRO A 161 -0.69 9.94 13.69
C PRO A 161 -1.46 10.87 14.63
N GLU A 162 -0.88 12.03 14.95
CA GLU A 162 -1.48 13.05 15.80
C GLU A 162 -2.73 13.69 15.15
N ALA A 163 -2.74 13.86 13.83
CA ALA A 163 -3.86 14.44 13.09
C ALA A 163 -5.05 13.48 12.94
N VAL A 164 -4.81 12.16 13.03
CA VAL A 164 -5.83 11.13 12.80
C VAL A 164 -6.30 10.42 14.06
N ALA A 165 -5.56 10.54 15.18
CA ALA A 165 -5.79 9.75 16.39
C ALA A 165 -7.21 9.89 16.92
N ASP A 166 -7.71 11.13 17.06
CA ASP A 166 -9.05 11.39 17.60
C ASP A 166 -10.15 10.81 16.70
N ARG A 167 -10.00 10.96 15.38
CA ARG A 167 -10.99 10.46 14.40
C ARG A 167 -11.02 8.95 14.32
N THR A 168 -9.86 8.31 14.45
CA THR A 168 -9.73 6.85 14.39
C THR A 168 -10.02 6.18 15.74
N GLY A 169 -9.93 6.91 16.85
CA GLY A 169 -9.96 6.33 18.19
C GLY A 169 -8.68 5.58 18.57
N ILE A 170 -7.64 5.62 17.73
CA ILE A 170 -6.37 4.94 17.95
C ILE A 170 -5.30 5.97 18.28
N SER A 171 -4.70 5.87 19.45
CA SER A 171 -3.64 6.81 19.87
C SER A 171 -2.47 6.84 18.87
N ALA A 172 -1.89 8.02 18.67
CA ALA A 172 -0.73 8.21 17.80
C ALA A 172 0.42 7.22 18.07
N ALA A 173 0.71 6.94 19.35
CA ALA A 173 1.73 5.98 19.76
C ALA A 173 1.48 4.56 19.23
N ARG A 174 0.21 4.10 19.26
CA ARG A 174 -0.17 2.78 18.73
C ARG A 174 -0.08 2.71 17.21
N ILE A 175 -0.46 3.78 16.50
CA ILE A 175 -0.29 3.86 15.04
C ILE A 175 1.19 3.76 14.67
N ARG A 176 2.06 4.51 15.37
CA ARG A 176 3.52 4.45 15.18
C ARG A 176 4.08 3.06 15.45
N ALA A 177 3.67 2.43 16.55
CA ALA A 177 4.10 1.07 16.89
C ALA A 177 3.71 0.06 15.81
N LEU A 178 2.46 0.13 15.31
CA LEU A 178 1.99 -0.75 14.25
C LEU A 178 2.73 -0.52 12.93
N ALA A 179 2.96 0.72 12.52
CA ALA A 179 3.72 1.03 11.30
C ALA A 179 5.18 0.53 11.40
N ALA A 180 5.84 0.74 12.54
CA ALA A 180 7.19 0.25 12.77
C ALA A 180 7.27 -1.28 12.72
N GLU A 181 6.25 -1.96 13.25
CA GLU A 181 6.15 -3.41 13.20
C GLU A 181 5.89 -3.94 11.79
N ILE A 182 5.00 -3.31 11.02
CA ILE A 182 4.79 -3.63 9.59
C ILE A 182 6.12 -3.51 8.84
N ALA A 183 6.83 -2.38 9.02
CA ALA A 183 8.12 -2.16 8.39
C ALA A 183 9.16 -3.22 8.78
N ARG A 184 9.31 -3.53 10.07
CA ARG A 184 10.23 -4.57 10.52
C ARG A 184 9.87 -5.93 9.91
N THR A 185 8.60 -6.31 10.03
CA THR A 185 8.14 -7.64 9.57
C THR A 185 8.33 -7.82 8.07
N ALA A 186 8.02 -6.79 7.27
CA ALA A 186 8.11 -6.86 5.83
C ALA A 186 9.56 -6.85 5.31
N PHE A 187 10.44 -6.03 5.90
CA PHE A 187 11.79 -5.80 5.38
C PHE A 187 12.90 -6.58 6.09
N GLU A 188 12.67 -7.03 7.33
CA GLU A 188 13.69 -7.73 8.14
C GLU A 188 13.31 -9.19 8.42
N GLU A 189 12.02 -9.52 8.41
CA GLU A 189 11.49 -10.86 8.66
C GLU A 189 10.77 -11.44 7.43
N ALA A 190 11.21 -11.01 6.24
CA ALA A 190 10.58 -11.35 4.97
C ALA A 190 10.42 -12.87 4.79
N VAL A 191 9.21 -13.27 4.37
CA VAL A 191 8.88 -14.67 4.10
C VAL A 191 9.02 -14.93 2.62
N THR A 192 10.02 -15.72 2.24
CA THR A 192 10.19 -16.21 0.87
C THR A 192 9.47 -17.55 0.70
N LEU A 193 8.68 -17.65 -0.35
CA LEU A 193 8.09 -18.91 -0.81
C LEU A 193 8.81 -19.31 -2.09
N ASP A 194 9.37 -20.52 -2.12
CA ASP A 194 10.02 -21.07 -3.31
C ASP A 194 8.97 -21.57 -4.30
N ARG A 195 8.29 -20.61 -4.95
CA ARG A 195 7.22 -20.84 -5.91
C ARG A 195 7.33 -19.81 -7.02
N GLU A 196 7.20 -20.28 -8.26
CA GLU A 196 7.14 -19.41 -9.42
C GLU A 196 5.91 -18.50 -9.37
N TRP A 197 6.11 -17.23 -9.70
CA TRP A 197 5.03 -16.27 -9.83
C TRP A 197 4.43 -16.37 -11.23
N THR A 198 3.17 -16.82 -11.34
CA THR A 198 2.49 -17.02 -12.63
C THR A 198 1.52 -15.89 -12.99
N ASP A 199 1.16 -15.07 -12.01
CA ASP A 199 0.08 -14.09 -12.10
C ASP A 199 0.65 -12.66 -12.24
N PHE A 200 1.47 -12.41 -13.27
CA PHE A 200 1.78 -11.06 -13.73
C PHE A 200 2.49 -11.10 -15.09
N ARG A 201 2.51 -9.98 -15.80
CA ARG A 201 3.05 -9.79 -17.17
C ARG A 201 4.26 -10.63 -17.55
#